data_AF-A0A953ECE3-F1
#
_entry.id   AF-A0A953ECE3-F1
#
_cell.length_a   1.000
_cell.length_b   1.000
_cell.length_c   1.000
_cell.angle_alpha   90.00
_cell.angle_beta   90.00
_cell.angle_gamma   90.00
#
_symmetry.space_group_name_H-M   'P 1'
#
loop_
_entity.id
_entity.type
_entity.pdbx_description
1 polymer ?
#
loop_
_entity_poly.entity_id
_entity_poly.type
_entity_poly.pdbx_seq_one_letter_code
_entity_poly.pdbx_strand_id
1 'polypeptide(L)' 'MPPRRQTVAPPPGDDLFEPLPTPAEPPPAQGPRPLADRLRPRTLGEVVGQDHLLGPEGALSRMLARG' A
#
# COMPACT_ATOMS: atom_id res chain seq x y z
N MET A 1 -5.26 -35.52 29.61
CA MET A 1 -5.29 -34.07 29.33
C MET A 1 -6.74 -33.60 29.30
N PRO A 2 -7.19 -32.66 30.16
CA PRO A 2 -8.48 -32.00 30.01
C PRO A 2 -8.32 -30.68 29.24
N PRO A 3 -9.18 -30.40 28.25
CA PRO A 3 -9.13 -29.18 27.43
C PRO A 3 -10.35 -28.30 27.68
N ARG A 4 -10.24 -27.07 28.21
CA ARG A 4 -11.38 -26.11 28.30
C ARG A 4 -10.87 -24.69 28.51
N ARG A 5 -11.52 -23.61 28.07
CA ARG A 5 -12.50 -23.29 27.01
C ARG A 5 -12.42 -21.76 26.94
N GLN A 6 -12.73 -21.23 25.78
CA GLN A 6 -12.55 -19.84 25.36
C GLN A 6 -13.76 -18.96 25.74
N THR A 7 -13.51 -17.68 26.06
CA THR A 7 -14.51 -16.62 26.21
C THR A 7 -14.26 -15.54 25.12
N VAL A 8 -15.32 -14.91 24.62
CA VAL A 8 -15.40 -14.11 23.37
C VAL A 8 -15.68 -12.60 23.64
N ALA A 9 -15.00 -11.67 22.91
CA ALA A 9 -15.34 -10.26 22.49
C ALA A 9 -14.04 -9.41 22.28
N PRO A 10 -13.92 -8.32 21.44
CA PRO A 10 -14.89 -7.43 20.72
C PRO A 10 -14.77 -7.46 19.15
N PRO A 11 -15.57 -6.72 18.33
CA PRO A 11 -15.40 -6.66 16.87
C PRO A 11 -14.34 -5.61 16.40
N PRO A 12 -13.82 -5.71 15.15
CA PRO A 12 -12.59 -5.03 14.68
C PRO A 12 -12.81 -3.65 14.01
N GLY A 13 -11.77 -2.78 13.94
CA GLY A 13 -11.73 -1.67 12.97
C GLY A 13 -11.17 -0.27 13.33
N ASP A 14 -10.44 -0.04 14.43
CA ASP A 14 -10.06 1.34 14.85
C ASP A 14 -8.56 1.71 14.73
N ASP A 15 -7.66 0.80 14.39
CA ASP A 15 -6.25 1.15 14.12
C ASP A 15 -6.01 1.32 12.61
N LEU A 16 -5.57 2.52 12.19
CA LEU A 16 -5.25 2.82 10.78
C LEU A 16 -4.06 2.00 10.25
N PHE A 17 -3.21 1.51 11.16
CA PHE A 17 -2.03 0.72 10.83
C PHE A 17 -2.19 -0.75 11.23
N GLU A 18 -3.39 -1.17 11.64
CA GLU A 18 -3.68 -2.59 11.79
C GLU A 18 -3.48 -3.28 10.44
N PRO A 19 -2.78 -4.44 10.41
CA PRO A 19 -2.59 -5.17 9.19
C PRO A 19 -3.94 -5.62 8.67
N LEU A 20 -4.36 -4.99 7.57
CA LEU A 20 -5.59 -5.33 6.88
C LEU A 20 -5.61 -6.83 6.56
N PRO A 21 -6.79 -7.47 6.60
CA PRO A 21 -6.89 -8.84 6.14
C PRO A 21 -6.31 -8.91 4.73
N THR A 22 -5.31 -9.78 4.54
CA THR A 22 -4.67 -9.96 3.24
C THR A 22 -5.78 -10.30 2.24
N PRO A 23 -6.01 -9.45 1.22
CA PRO A 23 -7.02 -9.74 0.21
C PRO A 23 -6.71 -11.10 -0.41
N ALA A 24 -7.75 -11.90 -0.66
CA ALA A 24 -7.58 -13.13 -1.42
C ALA A 24 -6.85 -12.79 -2.74
N GLU A 25 -5.78 -13.51 -3.05
CA GLU A 25 -4.96 -13.21 -4.22
C GLU A 25 -5.84 -13.26 -5.47
N PRO A 26 -5.91 -12.17 -6.26
CA PRO A 26 -6.75 -12.16 -7.44
C PRO A 26 -6.30 -13.28 -8.39
N PRO A 27 -7.24 -13.93 -9.10
CA PRO A 27 -6.88 -14.98 -10.02
C PRO A 27 -5.87 -14.45 -11.06
N PRO A 28 -4.93 -15.30 -11.53
CA PRO A 28 -3.91 -14.85 -12.46
C PRO A 28 -4.58 -14.24 -13.70
N ALA A 29 -4.19 -13.01 -14.04
CA ALA A 29 -4.74 -12.30 -15.18
C ALA A 29 -4.38 -13.06 -16.47
N GLN A 30 -5.40 -13.65 -17.12
CA GLN A 30 -5.22 -14.39 -18.37
C GLN A 30 -5.33 -13.42 -19.55
N GLY A 31 -4.19 -12.85 -19.95
CA GLY A 31 -4.11 -11.94 -21.10
C GLY A 31 -2.98 -10.90 -21.00
N PRO A 32 -2.73 -10.11 -22.07
CA PRO A 32 -1.75 -9.04 -22.03
C PRO A 32 -2.13 -7.98 -20.99
N ARG A 33 -1.14 -7.48 -20.24
CA ARG A 33 -1.39 -6.52 -19.15
C ARG A 33 -2.07 -5.24 -19.67
N PRO A 34 -3.06 -4.69 -18.93
CA PRO A 34 -3.67 -3.40 -19.24
C PRO A 34 -2.63 -2.29 -19.45
N LEU A 35 -2.99 -1.26 -20.23
CA LEU A 35 -2.08 -0.15 -20.50
C LEU A 35 -1.67 0.58 -19.22
N ALA A 36 -2.62 0.83 -18.31
CA ALA A 36 -2.35 1.48 -17.04
C ALA A 36 -1.28 0.74 -16.21
N ASP A 37 -1.35 -0.60 -16.16
CA ASP A 37 -0.36 -1.41 -15.44
C ASP A 37 1.03 -1.36 -16.06
N ARG A 38 1.09 -1.19 -17.38
CA ARG A 38 2.34 -1.03 -18.11
C ARG A 38 2.95 0.36 -17.91
N LEU A 39 2.10 1.39 -17.78
CA LEU A 39 2.51 2.78 -17.60
C LEU A 39 2.75 3.18 -16.14
N ARG A 40 2.62 2.27 -15.18
CA ARG A 40 2.88 2.59 -13.76
C ARG A 40 4.33 3.02 -13.58
N PRO A 41 4.58 4.21 -12.98
CA PRO A 41 5.91 4.65 -12.61
C PRO A 41 6.62 3.62 -11.71
N ARG A 42 7.90 3.40 -11.98
CA ARG A 42 8.78 2.54 -11.16
C ARG A 42 9.59 3.35 -10.17
N THR A 43 9.81 4.62 -10.46
CA THR A 43 10.54 5.55 -9.60
C THR A 43 9.73 6.82 -9.35
N LEU A 44 10.04 7.53 -8.26
CA LEU A 44 9.33 8.77 -7.93
C LEU A 44 9.55 9.87 -8.97
N GLY A 45 10.70 9.89 -9.65
CA GLY A 45 11.01 10.86 -10.70
C GLY A 45 10.21 10.66 -12.00
N GLU A 46 9.59 9.50 -12.18
CA GLU A 46 8.70 9.22 -13.32
C GLU A 46 7.26 9.72 -13.07
N VAL A 47 6.94 10.17 -11.85
CA VAL A 47 5.62 10.68 -11.52
C VAL A 47 5.46 12.10 -12.06
N VAL A 48 4.53 12.27 -13.00
CA VAL A 48 4.27 13.54 -13.69
C VAL A 48 3.18 14.33 -12.96
N GLY A 49 3.33 15.66 -12.91
CA GLY A 49 2.31 16.58 -12.39
C GLY A 49 2.33 16.77 -10.88
N GLN A 50 3.36 16.26 -10.19
CA GLN A 50 3.53 16.35 -8.74
C GLN A 50 4.80 17.13 -8.35
N ASP A 51 5.17 18.15 -9.13
CA ASP A 51 6.44 18.87 -8.97
C ASP A 51 6.58 19.53 -7.59
N HIS A 52 5.49 20.06 -7.02
CA HIS A 52 5.48 20.66 -5.68
C HIS A 52 5.77 19.66 -4.54
N LEU A 53 5.61 18.36 -4.78
CA LEU A 53 5.88 17.29 -3.80
C LEU A 53 7.16 16.53 -4.12
N LEU A 54 7.33 16.13 -5.38
CA LEU A 54 8.35 15.20 -5.85
C LEU A 54 9.44 15.86 -6.71
N GLY A 55 9.30 17.14 -7.06
CA GLY A 55 10.35 17.90 -7.74
C GLY A 55 11.59 18.11 -6.86
N PRO A 56 12.66 18.72 -7.39
CA PRO A 56 13.91 18.95 -6.64
C PRO A 56 13.68 19.74 -5.35
N GLU A 57 12.80 20.75 -5.42
CA GLU A 57 12.34 21.56 -4.29
C GLU A 57 10.99 21.08 -3.73
N GLY A 58 10.63 19.83 -3.99
CA GLY A 58 9.40 19.22 -3.51
C GLY A 58 9.42 19.01 -2.00
N ALA A 59 8.27 19.15 -1.34
CA ALA A 59 8.18 18.95 0.10
C ALA A 59 8.66 17.55 0.54
N LEU A 60 8.26 16.50 -0.19
CA LEU A 60 8.66 15.13 0.12
C LEU A 60 10.10 14.85 -0.29
N SER A 61 10.57 15.40 -1.42
CA SER A 61 11.96 15.29 -1.83
C SER A 61 12.92 15.87 -0.79
N ARG A 62 12.61 17.04 -0.23
CA ARG A 62 13.40 17.63 0.85
C ARG A 62 13.34 16.84 2.15
N MET A 63 12.20 16.25 2.48
CA MET A 63 12.06 15.39 3.66
C MET A 63 12.95 14.15 3.52
N LEU A 64 12.88 13.47 2.37
CA LEU A 64 13.71 12.29 2.09
C LEU A 64 15.21 12.61 2.08
N ALA A 65 15.60 13.79 1.57
CA ALA A 65 16.99 14.23 1.55
C ALA A 65 17.59 14.48 2.95
N ARG A 66 16.74 14.64 3.98
CA ARG A 66 17.16 14.94 5.36
C ARG A 66 17.34 13.71 6.24
N GLY A 67 16.93 12.52 5.78
CA GLY A 67 16.96 11.27 6.54
C GLY A 67 16.13 11.34 7.82
#